data_AF-A0A963DDR3-F1
#
_entry.id   AF-A0A963DDR3-F1
#
_cell.length_a   1.000
_cell.length_b   1.000
_cell.length_c   1.000
_cell.angle_alpha   90.00
_cell.angle_beta   90.00
_cell.angle_gamma   90.00
#
_symmetry.space_group_name_H-M   'P 1'
#
loop_
_entity.id
_entity.type
_entity.pdbx_description
1 polymer ?
#
loop_
_entity_poly.entity_id
_entity_poly.type
_entity_poly.pdbx_seq_one_letter_code
_entity_poly.pdbx_strand_id
1 'polypeptide(L)'
;MKMSSFLHFDKDLDDLATELVRLSMLCGVRLLEAGVVQAVLENQSPVGCSNERAFKKMRGLLVLAYHMIEESAEVEGVEATAKMLDHAIEQASNRRNDYN
;
A
#
# COMPACT_ATOMS: atom_id res chain seq x y z
N MET A 1 24.17 -17.56 -8.21
CA MET A 1 23.56 -16.72 -9.26
C MET A 1 22.42 -15.95 -8.60
N LYS A 2 22.60 -14.66 -8.28
CA LYS A 2 21.54 -13.82 -7.71
C LYS A 2 20.61 -13.43 -8.87
N MET A 3 19.38 -13.94 -8.88
CA MET A 3 18.33 -13.55 -9.83
C MET A 3 17.76 -12.17 -9.45
N SER A 4 18.58 -11.13 -9.48
CA SER A 4 18.16 -9.76 -9.13
C SER A 4 17.53 -9.00 -10.28
N SER A 5 17.28 -9.65 -11.43
CA SER A 5 16.91 -8.98 -12.68
C SER A 5 15.40 -8.97 -13.01
N PHE A 6 14.53 -9.51 -12.15
CA PHE A 6 13.09 -9.64 -12.46
C PHE A 6 12.14 -9.07 -11.39
N LEU A 7 12.62 -8.74 -10.19
CA LEU A 7 11.80 -8.18 -9.11
C LEU A 7 12.09 -6.68 -9.04
N HIS A 8 11.09 -5.86 -9.38
CA HIS A 8 11.17 -4.39 -9.28
C HIS A 8 10.29 -3.92 -8.12
N PHE A 9 10.59 -4.42 -6.92
CA PHE A 9 9.76 -4.19 -5.73
C PHE A 9 9.50 -2.70 -5.49
N ASP A 10 10.51 -1.83 -5.66
CA ASP A 10 10.37 -0.38 -5.50
C ASP A 10 9.25 0.19 -6.38
N LYS A 11 9.31 -0.11 -7.69
CA LYS A 11 8.33 0.39 -8.65
C LYS A 11 6.95 -0.21 -8.41
N ASP A 12 6.90 -1.50 -8.12
CA ASP A 12 5.63 -2.20 -7.90
C ASP A 12 4.95 -1.69 -6.61
N LEU A 13 5.73 -1.40 -5.56
CA LEU A 13 5.24 -0.80 -4.32
C LEU A 13 4.77 0.64 -4.53
N ASP A 14 5.50 1.44 -5.30
CA ASP A 14 5.09 2.81 -5.65
C ASP A 14 3.78 2.84 -6.44
N ASP A 15 3.63 1.97 -7.44
CA ASP A 15 2.40 1.87 -8.25
C ASP A 15 1.23 1.39 -7.39
N LEU A 16 1.47 0.44 -6.47
CA LEU A 16 0.48 -0.04 -5.51
C LEU A 16 0.07 1.07 -4.53
N ALA A 17 1.04 1.76 -3.93
CA ALA A 17 0.82 2.85 -2.98
C ALA A 17 0.01 3.98 -3.62
N THR A 18 0.27 4.27 -4.90
CA THR A 18 -0.51 5.23 -5.69
C THR A 18 -1.99 4.85 -5.80
N GLU A 19 -2.29 3.61 -6.15
CA GLU A 19 -3.68 3.17 -6.28
C GLU A 19 -4.35 3.07 -4.89
N LEU A 20 -3.61 2.74 -3.83
CA LEU A 20 -4.12 2.80 -2.45
C LEU A 20 -4.55 4.21 -2.05
N VAL A 21 -3.76 5.24 -2.38
CA VAL A 21 -4.16 6.65 -2.15
C VAL A 21 -5.46 6.95 -2.87
N ARG A 22 -5.55 6.62 -4.17
CA ARG A 22 -6.74 6.89 -4.97
C ARG A 22 -7.99 6.20 -4.43
N LEU A 23 -7.87 4.93 -4.03
CA LEU A 23 -8.99 4.17 -3.44
C LEU A 23 -9.38 4.69 -2.07
N SER A 24 -8.40 5.07 -1.24
CA SER A 24 -8.63 5.64 0.08
C SER A 24 -9.44 6.94 -0.02
N MET A 25 -9.14 7.78 -1.00
CA MET A 25 -9.91 8.99 -1.29
C MET A 25 -11.34 8.69 -1.75
N LEU A 26 -11.53 7.75 -2.68
CA LEU A 26 -12.86 7.33 -3.13
C LEU A 26 -13.72 6.76 -1.99
N CYS A 27 -13.08 6.16 -1.00
CA CYS A 27 -13.73 5.60 0.17
C CYS A 27 -13.85 6.58 1.35
N GLY A 28 -13.22 7.77 1.29
CA GLY A 28 -13.13 8.68 2.43
C GLY A 28 -12.35 8.09 3.62
N VAL A 29 -11.43 7.16 3.36
CA VAL A 29 -10.66 6.43 4.37
C VAL A 29 -9.26 7.02 4.50
N ARG A 30 -8.78 7.20 5.73
CA ARG A 30 -7.42 7.69 6.00
C ARG A 30 -6.53 6.54 6.43
N LEU A 31 -5.86 5.89 5.46
CA LEU A 31 -5.06 4.68 5.70
C LEU A 31 -3.94 4.86 6.74
N LEU A 32 -3.36 6.06 6.88
CA LEU A 32 -2.29 6.31 7.86
C LEU A 32 -2.80 6.49 9.30
N GLU A 33 -4.12 6.52 9.53
CA GLU A 33 -4.65 6.58 10.88
C GLU A 33 -4.54 5.23 11.59
N ALA A 34 -4.22 5.30 12.89
CA ALA A 34 -4.05 4.12 13.72
C ALA A 34 -5.30 3.22 13.65
N GLY A 35 -5.08 1.93 13.37
CA GLY A 35 -6.13 0.92 13.30
C GLY A 35 -6.92 0.85 11.98
N VAL A 36 -6.79 1.84 11.08
CA VAL A 36 -7.55 1.85 9.81
C VAL A 36 -7.10 0.74 8.88
N VAL A 37 -5.78 0.56 8.68
CA VAL A 37 -5.24 -0.55 7.86
C VAL A 37 -5.75 -1.89 8.39
N GLN A 38 -5.69 -2.09 9.70
CA GLN A 38 -6.14 -3.33 10.34
C GLN A 38 -7.63 -3.58 10.09
N ALA A 39 -8.49 -2.56 10.29
CA ALA A 39 -9.92 -2.69 10.01
C ALA A 39 -10.19 -3.07 8.54
N VAL A 40 -9.51 -2.43 7.59
CA VAL A 40 -9.64 -2.75 6.16
C VAL A 40 -9.23 -4.20 5.89
N LEU A 41 -8.10 -4.67 6.46
CA LEU A 41 -7.63 -6.06 6.31
C LEU A 41 -8.61 -7.08 6.89
N GLU A 42 -9.22 -6.77 8.04
CA GLU A 42 -10.28 -7.55 8.68
C GLU A 42 -11.64 -7.46 7.95
N ASN A 43 -11.67 -6.78 6.79
CA ASN A 43 -12.87 -6.54 6.00
C ASN A 43 -13.95 -5.76 6.78
N GLN A 44 -13.54 -5.02 7.81
CA GLN A 44 -14.37 -4.08 8.54
C GLN A 44 -14.21 -2.72 7.84
N SER A 45 -15.23 -2.34 7.07
CA SER A 45 -15.23 -1.02 6.44
C SER A 45 -15.19 0.06 7.53
N PRO A 46 -14.13 0.88 7.61
CA PRO A 46 -14.19 2.07 8.45
C PRO A 46 -15.40 2.88 7.98
N VAL A 47 -16.16 3.43 8.94
CA VAL A 47 -17.36 4.24 8.67
C VAL A 47 -17.05 5.26 7.57
N GLY A 48 -17.64 5.11 6.37
CA GLY A 48 -17.48 6.10 5.29
C GLY A 48 -17.43 5.56 3.85
N CYS A 49 -16.94 4.34 3.59
CA CYS A 49 -16.85 3.87 2.21
C CYS A 49 -18.20 3.35 1.68
N SER A 50 -18.89 4.16 0.87
CA SER A 50 -20.12 3.77 0.15
C SER A 50 -19.84 2.93 -1.11
N ASN A 51 -18.58 2.89 -1.57
CA ASN A 51 -18.16 2.16 -2.76
C ASN A 51 -17.53 0.81 -2.39
N GLU A 52 -18.36 -0.23 -2.29
CA GLU A 52 -17.93 -1.59 -1.93
C GLU A 52 -16.85 -2.15 -2.87
N ARG A 53 -16.89 -1.82 -4.17
CA ARG A 53 -15.88 -2.27 -5.14
C ARG A 53 -14.52 -1.64 -4.84
N ALA A 54 -14.49 -0.34 -4.55
CA ALA A 54 -13.26 0.36 -4.18
C ALA A 54 -12.70 -0.19 -2.87
N PHE A 55 -13.55 -0.43 -1.88
CA PHE A 55 -13.16 -1.03 -0.61
C PHE A 55 -12.53 -2.42 -0.78
N LYS A 56 -13.18 -3.32 -1.53
CA LYS A 56 -12.64 -4.66 -1.83
C LYS A 56 -11.30 -4.60 -2.53
N LYS A 57 -11.15 -3.68 -3.49
CA LYS A 57 -9.86 -3.48 -4.18
C LYS A 57 -8.79 -2.96 -3.24
N MET A 58 -9.12 -1.98 -2.39
CA MET A 58 -8.19 -1.41 -1.40
C MET A 58 -7.68 -2.49 -0.45
N ARG A 59 -8.58 -3.32 0.08
CA ARG A 59 -8.22 -4.47 0.91
C ARG A 59 -7.29 -5.44 0.18
N GLY A 60 -7.61 -5.80 -1.07
CA GLY A 60 -6.78 -6.70 -1.87
C GLY A 60 -5.38 -6.16 -2.12
N LEU A 61 -5.25 -4.85 -2.40
CA LEU A 61 -3.95 -4.20 -2.58
C LEU A 61 -3.15 -4.11 -1.28
N LEU A 62 -3.80 -3.88 -0.13
CA LEU A 62 -3.10 -3.94 1.16
C LEU A 62 -2.52 -5.35 1.40
N VAL A 63 -3.31 -6.41 1.18
CA VAL A 63 -2.81 -7.79 1.30
C VAL A 63 -1.61 -8.04 0.37
N LEU A 64 -1.69 -7.59 -0.89
CA LEU A 64 -0.59 -7.70 -1.84
C LEU A 64 0.66 -6.95 -1.36
N ALA A 65 0.50 -5.75 -0.81
CA ALA A 65 1.62 -4.96 -0.28
C ALA A 65 2.36 -5.72 0.84
N TYR A 66 1.63 -6.36 1.76
CA TYR A 66 2.25 -7.17 2.82
C TYR A 66 3.08 -8.32 2.25
N HIS A 67 2.53 -9.08 1.30
CA HIS A 67 3.28 -10.17 0.67
C HIS A 67 4.52 -9.67 -0.08
N MET A 68 4.42 -8.54 -0.76
CA MET A 68 5.56 -7.95 -1.47
C MET A 68 6.65 -7.46 -0.52
N ILE A 69 6.27 -6.90 0.63
CA ILE A 69 7.19 -6.49 1.69
C ILE A 69 7.88 -7.73 2.30
N GLU A 70 7.12 -8.80 2.56
CA GLU A 70 7.67 -10.08 3.04
C GLU A 70 8.68 -10.66 2.04
N GLU A 71 8.31 -10.74 0.76
CA GLU A 71 9.18 -11.27 -0.29
C GLU A 71 10.43 -10.41 -0.52
N SER A 72 10.30 -9.08 -0.56
CA SER A 72 11.45 -8.17 -0.63
C SER A 72 12.37 -8.34 0.58
N ALA A 73 11.82 -8.50 1.79
CA ALA A 73 12.65 -8.69 2.99
C ALA A 73 13.44 -10.01 2.95
N GLU A 74 12.87 -11.06 2.36
CA GLU A 74 13.57 -12.34 2.14
C GLU A 74 14.65 -12.25 1.06
N VAL A 75 14.40 -11.50 -0.02
CA VAL A 75 15.27 -11.43 -1.20
C VAL A 75 16.37 -10.36 -1.06
N GLU A 76 16.01 -9.18 -0.57
CA GLU A 76 16.85 -7.96 -0.55
C GLU A 76 17.32 -7.60 0.87
N GLY A 77 16.63 -8.14 1.88
CA GLY A 77 16.92 -7.89 3.29
C GLY A 77 16.11 -6.73 3.87
N VAL A 78 15.82 -6.83 5.16
CA VAL A 78 14.92 -5.91 5.90
C VAL A 78 15.31 -4.43 5.75
N GLU A 79 16.61 -4.10 5.73
CA GLU A 79 17.05 -2.70 5.61
C GLU A 79 16.72 -2.09 4.25
N ALA A 80 16.89 -2.86 3.16
CA ALA A 80 16.56 -2.41 1.81
C ALA A 80 15.04 -2.25 1.67
N THR A 81 14.28 -3.23 2.14
CA THR A 81 12.80 -3.21 2.13
C THR A 81 12.23 -2.05 2.95
N ALA A 82 12.83 -1.71 4.10
CA ALA A 82 12.39 -0.58 4.89
C ALA A 82 12.55 0.76 4.14
N LYS A 83 13.69 0.96 3.46
CA LYS A 83 13.94 2.16 2.65
C LYS A 83 12.97 2.27 1.47
N MET A 84 12.68 1.14 0.81
CA MET A 84 11.66 1.05 -0.23
C MET A 84 10.29 1.46 0.29
N LEU A 85 9.89 0.92 1.45
CA LEU A 85 8.59 1.22 2.06
C LEU A 85 8.48 2.69 2.46
N ASP A 86 9.52 3.26 3.06
CA ASP A 86 9.58 4.68 3.41
C ASP A 86 9.40 5.57 2.18
N HIS A 87 10.08 5.22 1.06
CA HIS A 87 9.93 5.93 -0.21
C HIS A 87 8.49 5.88 -0.73
N ALA A 88 7.87 4.70 -0.76
CA ALA A 88 6.51 4.54 -1.26
C ALA A 88 5.48 5.31 -0.40
N ILE A 89 5.66 5.35 0.92
CA ILE A 89 4.81 6.13 1.84
C ILE A 89 5.00 7.64 1.63
N GLU A 90 6.23 8.10 1.43
CA GLU A 90 6.53 9.50 1.11
C GLU A 90 5.85 9.91 -0.20
N GLN A 91 6.03 9.11 -1.27
CA GLN A 91 5.41 9.36 -2.58
C GLN A 91 3.89 9.38 -2.49
N ALA A 92 3.29 8.42 -1.78
CA ALA A 92 1.85 8.37 -1.56
C ALA A 92 1.33 9.61 -0.80
N SER A 93 2.07 10.06 0.21
CA SER A 93 1.71 11.25 0.99
C SER A 93 1.76 12.52 0.15
N ASN A 94 2.77 12.66 -0.72
CA ASN A 94 2.89 13.78 -1.65
C ASN A 94 1.73 13.79 -2.65
N ARG A 95 1.43 12.65 -3.28
CA ARG A 95 0.32 12.52 -4.24
C ARG A 95 -1.03 12.88 -3.60
N ARG A 96 -1.27 12.46 -2.35
CA ARG A 96 -2.50 12.84 -1.63
C ARG A 96 -2.61 14.36 -1.47
N ASN A 97 -1.50 15.04 -1.21
CA ASN A 97 -1.49 16.51 -1.09
C ASN A 97 -1.78 17.19 -2.43
N ASP A 98 -1.37 16.61 -3.56
CA ASP A 98 -1.69 17.14 -4.90
C ASP A 98 -3.20 17.09 -5.23
N TYR A 99 -3.97 16.27 -4.51
CA TYR A 99 -5.42 16.16 -4.70
C TYR A 99 -6.27 16.99 -3.71
N ASN A 100 -5.66 17.64 -2.73
CA ASN A 100 -6.34 18.48 -1.72
C ASN A 100 -6.18 19.98 -2.04
#